data_AF-A0A9D4S4F3-F1
#
_entry.id   AF-A0A9D4S4F3-F1
#
_cell.length_a   1.000
_cell.length_b   1.000
_cell.length_c   1.000
_cell.angle_alpha   90.00
_cell.angle_beta   90.00
_cell.angle_gamma   90.00
#
_symmetry.space_group_name_H-M   'P 1'
#
loop_
_entity.id
_entity.type
_entity.pdbx_description
1 polymer ?
#
loop_
_entity_poly.entity_id
_entity_poly.type
_entity_poly.pdbx_seq_one_letter_code
_entity_poly.pdbx_strand_id
1 'polypeptide(L)' 'MVKEEGLTVYRASRMLNVPERTLRDRFIGRVDPELCVMGKLPLLDQFEEAKLVNHFKRMADLGYGFTQQECIDVASEFAV' A
#
# COMPACT_ATOMS: atom_id res chain seq x y z
N MET A 1 -6.24 -5.74 22.07
CA MET A 1 -5.66 -4.41 21.72
C MET A 1 -6.35 -3.26 22.47
N VAL A 2 -5.60 -2.47 23.25
CA VAL A 2 -5.99 -1.36 24.16
C VAL A 2 -6.91 -1.73 25.34
N LYS A 3 -7.89 -2.63 25.17
CA LYS A 3 -8.72 -3.11 26.29
C LYS A 3 -8.00 -4.05 27.26
N GLU A 4 -6.96 -4.74 26.82
CA GLU A 4 -6.33 -5.83 27.60
C GLU A 4 -5.29 -5.38 28.61
N GLU A 5 -4.71 -4.18 28.46
CA GLU A 5 -3.57 -3.75 29.28
C GLU A 5 -3.86 -2.52 30.17
N GLY A 6 -5.11 -2.03 30.21
CA GLY A 6 -5.46 -0.84 31.02
C GLY A 6 -4.74 0.46 30.61
N LEU A 7 -4.10 0.48 29.43
CA LEU A 7 -3.41 1.65 28.91
C LEU A 7 -4.40 2.66 28.32
N THR A 8 -4.20 3.93 28.67
CA THR A 8 -4.91 5.04 28.02
C THR A 8 -4.61 5.07 26.51
N VAL A 9 -5.60 5.43 25.69
CA VAL A 9 -5.47 5.58 24.23
C VAL A 9 -4.28 6.48 23.85
N TYR A 10 -4.02 7.52 24.64
CA TYR A 10 -2.87 8.41 24.47
C TYR A 10 -1.52 7.69 24.60
N ARG A 11 -1.32 6.90 25.66
CA ARG A 11 -0.08 6.11 25.84
C ARG A 11 0.11 5.09 24.73
N ALA A 12 -0.97 4.41 24.34
CA ALA A 12 -0.93 3.45 23.23
C ALA A 12 -0.54 4.12 21.89
N SER A 13 -1.04 5.33 21.63
CA SER A 13 -0.67 6.15 20.45
C SER A 13 0.82 6.43 20.38
N ARG A 14 1.43 6.81 21.51
CA ARG A 14 2.87 7.09 21.60
C ARG A 14 3.73 5.83 21.46
N MET A 15 3.27 4.70 21.98
CA MET A 15 3.99 3.42 21.88
C MET A 15 3.95 2.83 20.47
N LEU A 16 2.79 2.91 19.81
CA LEU A 16 2.57 2.29 18.50
C LEU A 16 2.88 3.22 17.32
N ASN A 17 3.23 4.49 17.57
CA ASN A 17 3.37 5.53 16.54
C ASN A 17 2.15 5.63 15.60
N VAL A 18 0.95 5.42 16.16
CA VAL A 18 -0.32 5.55 15.45
C VAL A 18 -1.05 6.78 16.01
N PRO A 19 -1.62 7.66 15.16
CA PRO A 19 -2.37 8.81 15.64
C PRO A 19 -3.45 8.41 16.67
N GLU A 20 -3.55 9.18 17.76
CA GLU A 20 -4.49 8.91 18.85
C GLU A 20 -5.93 8.81 18.34
N ARG A 21 -6.29 9.66 17.36
CA ARG A 21 -7.60 9.65 16.73
C ARG A 21 -7.93 8.29 16.10
N THR A 22 -6.98 7.68 15.39
CA THR A 22 -7.14 6.36 14.78
C THR A 22 -7.37 5.27 15.83
N LEU A 23 -6.64 5.31 16.94
CA LEU A 23 -6.85 4.37 18.04
C LEU A 23 -8.17 4.61 18.77
N ARG A 24 -8.59 5.87 18.92
CA ARG A 24 -9.87 6.25 19.53
C ARG A 24 -11.05 5.82 18.67
N ASP A 25 -10.96 5.98 17.35
CA ASP A 25 -11.97 5.54 16.40
C ASP A 25 -12.12 4.01 16.40
N ARG A 26 -11.01 3.27 16.55
CA ARG A 26 -11.02 1.80 16.78
C ARG A 26 -11.61 1.44 18.14
N PHE A 27 -11.28 2.18 19.20
CA PHE A 27 -11.78 1.91 20.56
C PHE A 27 -13.30 2.12 20.70
N ILE A 28 -13.84 3.15 20.05
CA ILE A 28 -15.28 3.47 20.03
C ILE A 28 -16.05 2.53 19.06
N GLY A 29 -15.34 1.72 18.27
CA GLY A 29 -15.96 0.81 17.29
C GLY A 29 -16.46 1.51 16.04
N ARG A 30 -15.96 2.72 15.74
CA ARG A 30 -16.27 3.45 14.49
C ARG A 30 -15.56 2.83 13.28
N VAL A 31 -14.41 2.20 13.52
CA VAL A 31 -13.64 1.44 12.54
C VAL A 31 -13.50 0.04 13.10
N ASP A 32 -14.11 -0.94 12.45
CA ASP A 32 -13.90 -2.35 12.78
C ASP A 32 -12.48 -2.74 12.32
N PRO A 33 -11.58 -3.10 13.26
CA PRO A 33 -10.21 -3.50 12.93
C PRO A 33 -10.17 -4.74 12.03
N GLU A 34 -11.17 -5.62 12.13
CA GLU A 34 -11.27 -6.86 11.34
C GLU A 34 -11.85 -6.61 9.95
N LEU A 35 -12.56 -5.49 9.73
CA LEU A 35 -13.01 -5.03 8.41
C LEU A 35 -11.99 -4.14 7.71
N CYS A 36 -10.80 -3.93 8.30
CA CYS A 36 -9.70 -3.26 7.64
C CYS A 36 -9.08 -4.22 6.62
N VAL A 37 -9.83 -4.54 5.57
CA VAL A 37 -9.37 -5.38 4.48
C VAL A 37 -8.27 -4.60 3.77
N MET A 38 -7.08 -5.21 3.67
CA MET A 38 -6.05 -4.73 2.75
C MET A 38 -6.73 -4.49 1.40
N GLY A 39 -6.41 -3.38 0.74
CA GLY A 39 -6.97 -3.09 -0.59
C GLY A 39 -6.78 -4.26 -1.54
N LYS A 40 -7.46 -4.22 -2.69
CA LYS A 40 -7.28 -5.26 -3.72
C LYS A 40 -5.78 -5.51 -3.93
N LEU A 41 -5.42 -6.79 -3.99
CA LEU A 41 -4.04 -7.18 -4.28
C LEU A 41 -3.60 -6.49 -5.59
N PRO A 42 -2.36 -5.98 -5.64
CA PRO A 42 -1.84 -5.39 -6.86
C PRO A 42 -1.90 -6.42 -7.99
N LEU A 43 -2.13 -5.92 -9.21
CA LEU A 43 -2.26 -6.77 -10.40
C LEU A 43 -0.96 -7.52 -10.71
N LEU A 44 0.18 -6.88 -10.46
CA LEU A 44 1.52 -7.44 -10.64
C LEU A 44 2.13 -7.75 -9.27
N ASP A 45 2.89 -8.83 -9.21
CA ASP A 45 3.78 -9.06 -8.08
C ASP A 45 5.03 -8.15 -8.13
N GLN A 46 5.81 -8.14 -7.05
CA GLN A 46 7.03 -7.31 -6.99
C GLN A 46 8.08 -7.67 -8.05
N PHE A 47 8.13 -8.94 -8.48
CA PHE A 47 9.11 -9.43 -9.44
C PHE A 47 8.72 -9.06 -10.88
N GLU A 48 7.44 -9.14 -11.20
CA GLU A 48 6.82 -8.68 -12.43
C GLU A 48 6.98 -7.18 -12.59
N GLU A 49 6.70 -6.41 -11.53
CA GLU A 49 6.91 -4.96 -11.53
C GLU A 49 8.40 -4.61 -11.75
N ALA A 50 9.32 -5.32 -11.10
CA ALA A 50 10.75 -5.11 -11.29
C ALA A 50 11.22 -5.38 -12.72
N LYS A 51 10.67 -6.40 -13.39
CA LYS A 51 10.94 -6.67 -14.82
C LYS A 51 10.46 -5.53 -15.70
N LEU A 52 9.23 -5.06 -15.47
CA LEU A 52 8.61 -3.98 -16.22
C LEU A 52 9.44 -2.68 -16.11
N VAL A 53 9.85 -2.33 -14.89
CA VAL A 53 10.70 -1.16 -14.64
C VAL A 53 12.06 -1.28 -15.33
N ASN A 54 12.69 -2.45 -15.29
CA ASN A 54 13.96 -2.67 -15.97
C ASN A 54 13.83 -2.57 -17.49
N HIS A 55 12.70 -3.03 -18.06
CA HIS A 55 12.40 -2.85 -19.47
C HIS A 55 12.31 -1.36 -19.84
N PHE A 56 11.52 -0.57 -19.10
CA PHE A 56 11.38 0.87 -19.37
C PHE A 56 12.70 1.62 -19.24
N LYS A 57 13.51 1.31 -18.22
CA LYS A 57 14.86 1.90 -18.08
C LYS A 57 15.73 1.61 -19.29
N ARG A 58 15.77 0.35 -19.74
CA ARG A 58 16.58 -0.06 -20.89
C ARG A 58 16.11 0.61 -22.18
N MET A 59 14.80 0.75 -22.38
CA MET A 59 14.25 1.43 -23.56
C MET A 59 14.56 2.93 -23.53
N ALA A 60 14.46 3.57 -22.36
CA ALA A 60 14.85 4.97 -22.19
C ALA A 60 16.34 5.19 -22.49
N ASP A 61 17.22 4.30 -22.03
CA ASP A 61 18.66 4.34 -22.34
C ASP A 61 18.95 4.19 -23.84
N LEU A 62 18.10 3.45 -24.57
CA LEU A 62 18.17 3.30 -26.02
C LEU A 62 17.53 4.49 -26.78
N GLY A 63 16.99 5.48 -26.08
CA GLY A 63 16.34 6.66 -26.66
C GLY A 63 14.85 6.48 -26.96
N TYR A 64 14.25 5.36 -26.55
CA TYR A 64 12.82 5.09 -26.67
C TYR A 64 12.14 5.36 -25.33
N GLY A 65 11.75 6.61 -25.11
CA GLY A 65 10.94 7.01 -23.96
C GLY A 65 9.48 6.57 -24.13
N PHE A 66 8.83 6.26 -23.02
CA PHE A 66 7.40 5.99 -22.97
C PHE A 66 6.66 7.11 -22.24
N THR A 67 5.47 7.42 -22.73
CA THR A 67 4.48 8.22 -22.01
C THR A 67 3.81 7.39 -20.92
N GLN A 68 3.11 8.05 -20.00
CA GLN A 68 2.38 7.36 -18.93
C GLN A 68 1.36 6.36 -19.49
N GLN A 69 0.65 6.71 -20.57
CA GLN A 69 -0.35 5.83 -21.17
C GLN A 69 0.28 4.58 -21.77
N GLU A 70 1.38 4.73 -22.52
CA GLU A 70 2.08 3.59 -23.10
C GLU A 70 2.65 2.65 -22.02
N CYS A 71 3.10 3.18 -20.88
CA CYS A 71 3.51 2.35 -19.75
C CYS A 71 2.34 1.51 -19.19
N ILE A 72 1.14 2.09 -19.12
CA ILE A 72 -0.07 1.39 -18.65
C ILE A 72 -0.49 0.31 -19.66
N ASP A 73 -0.41 0.61 -20.95
CA ASP A 73 -0.78 -0.31 -22.01
C ASP A 73 0.15 -1.55 -21.99
N VAL A 74 1.47 -1.32 -21.92
CA VAL A 74 2.48 -2.39 -21.79
C VAL A 74 2.30 -3.19 -20.50
N ALA A 75 2.02 -2.52 -19.37
CA ALA A 75 1.77 -3.22 -18.10
C ALA A 75 0.52 -4.10 -18.16
N SER A 76 -0.52 -3.64 -18.85
CA SER A 76 -1.78 -4.37 -19.00
C SER A 76 -1.62 -5.60 -19.89
N GLU A 77 -0.80 -5.53 -20.94
CA GLU A 77 -0.44 -6.69 -21.78
C GLU A 77 0.43 -7.70 -21.02
N PHE A 78 1.29 -7.23 -20.13
CA PHE A 78 2.19 -8.08 -19.34
C PHE A 78 1.47 -8.88 -18.24
N ALA A 79 0.31 -8.40 -17.78
CA ALA A 79 -0.45 -8.97 -16.68
C ALA A 79 -1.39 -10.16 -17.07
N VAL A 80 -1.23 -10.73 -18.26
CA VAL A 80 -2.05 -11.83 -18.83
C VAL A 80 -1.45 -13.21 -18.56
#